data_AF-A0A929YSS7-F1
#
_entry.id   AF-A0A929YSS7-F1
#
_cell.length_a   1.000
_cell.length_b   1.000
_cell.length_c   1.000
_cell.angle_alpha   90.00
_cell.angle_beta   90.00
_cell.angle_gamma   90.00
#
_symmetry.space_group_name_H-M   'P 1'
#
loop_
_entity.id
_entity.type
_entity.pdbx_description
1 polymer ?
#
loop_
_entity_poly.entity_id
_entity_poly.type
_entity_poly.pdbx_seq_one_letter_code
_entity_poly.pdbx_strand_id
1 'polypeptide(L)'
;MIKRFCVSLMLLSLVNLLFDLGRSEEHAQKQRKVEALYYAEQTAEPLLEGADRNAESRKQSTQNQADRRVVSSDTGILVGRNGTRTHSSLGALKKENPDTVAWLSVPGTPIDYPVVQCKDVAFYLNHNFFLEPDAYGCLFVKEQADLQTPGTNFVIYGHNMRDGSMFGSLIGYENRHFYENHKRIRLDTGRE
;
A
#
# COMPACT_ATOMS: atom_id res chain seq x y z
N MET A 1 1.29 33.00 -45.25
CA MET A 1 1.53 31.58 -44.88
C MET A 1 1.86 31.39 -43.40
N ILE A 2 2.73 32.21 -42.79
CA ILE A 2 3.25 32.03 -41.42
C ILE A 2 2.16 32.03 -40.32
N LYS A 3 1.14 32.90 -40.40
CA LYS A 3 0.07 32.98 -39.38
C LYS A 3 -0.79 31.71 -39.28
N ARG A 4 -1.06 31.02 -40.40
CA ARG A 4 -1.83 29.76 -40.41
C ARG A 4 -1.05 28.59 -39.82
N PHE A 5 0.27 28.60 -39.97
CA PHE A 5 1.17 27.60 -39.38
C PHE A 5 1.25 27.73 -37.86
N CYS A 6 1.38 28.96 -37.33
CA CYS A 6 1.40 29.22 -35.90
C CYS A 6 0.09 28.80 -35.19
N VAL A 7 -1.07 29.10 -35.77
CA VAL A 7 -2.36 28.71 -35.19
C VAL A 7 -2.49 27.18 -35.12
N SER A 8 -2.07 26.46 -36.17
CA SER A 8 -2.09 25.00 -36.16
C SER A 8 -1.15 24.39 -35.11
N LEU A 9 0.07 24.92 -34.97
CA LEU A 9 1.02 24.47 -33.94
C LEU A 9 0.51 24.74 -32.52
N MET A 10 -0.10 25.91 -32.28
CA MET A 10 -0.73 26.23 -30.99
C MET A 10 -1.88 25.27 -30.67
N LEU A 11 -2.74 24.98 -31.65
CA LEU A 11 -3.85 24.03 -31.46
C LEU A 11 -3.35 22.62 -31.14
N LEU A 12 -2.33 22.11 -31.85
CA LEU A 12 -1.75 20.80 -31.53
C LEU A 12 -1.13 20.78 -30.12
N SER A 13 -0.43 21.85 -29.72
CA SER A 13 0.14 21.93 -28.37
C SER A 13 -0.94 21.93 -27.28
N LEU A 14 -2.06 22.61 -27.53
CA LEU A 14 -3.19 22.64 -26.60
C LEU A 14 -3.87 21.28 -26.51
N VAL A 15 -4.06 20.57 -27.63
CA VAL A 15 -4.64 19.23 -27.64
C VAL A 15 -3.76 18.25 -26.86
N ASN A 16 -2.45 18.29 -27.05
CA ASN A 16 -1.52 17.44 -26.29
C ASN A 16 -1.58 17.76 -24.79
N LEU A 17 -1.60 19.04 -24.42
CA LEU A 17 -1.71 19.46 -23.02
C LEU A 17 -3.01 18.95 -22.39
N LEU A 18 -4.15 19.09 -23.07
CA LEU A 18 -5.43 18.59 -22.57
C LEU A 18 -5.45 17.07 -22.42
N PHE A 19 -4.81 16.34 -23.35
CA PHE A 19 -4.67 14.90 -23.26
C PHE A 19 -3.80 14.48 -22.07
N ASP A 20 -2.67 15.15 -21.84
CA ASP A 20 -1.77 14.89 -20.71
C ASP A 20 -2.47 15.20 -19.37
N LEU A 21 -3.22 16.30 -19.29
CA LEU A 21 -4.02 16.65 -18.12
C LEU A 21 -5.08 15.58 -17.82
N GLY A 22 -5.80 15.10 -18.83
CA GLY A 22 -6.80 14.05 -18.67
C GLY A 22 -6.22 12.74 -18.12
N ARG A 23 -5.04 12.33 -18.63
CA ARG A 23 -4.34 11.14 -18.13
C ARG A 23 -3.84 11.31 -16.69
N SER A 24 -3.36 12.50 -16.33
CA SER A 24 -2.93 12.82 -14.97
C SER A 24 -4.09 12.73 -13.98
N GLU A 25 -5.26 13.27 -14.33
CA GLU A 25 -6.45 13.20 -13.48
C GLU A 25 -6.96 11.77 -13.30
N GLU A 26 -7.01 10.97 -14.38
CA GLU A 26 -7.42 9.58 -14.31
C GLU A 26 -6.49 8.77 -13.38
N HIS A 27 -5.18 8.93 -13.55
CA HIS A 27 -4.19 8.29 -12.67
C HIS A 27 -4.39 8.70 -11.20
N ALA A 28 -4.54 10.00 -10.93
CA ALA A 28 -4.75 10.51 -9.58
C ALA A 28 -6.03 9.98 -8.93
N GLN A 29 -7.12 9.79 -9.69
CA GLN A 29 -8.36 9.19 -9.18
C GLN A 29 -8.16 7.72 -8.78
N LYS A 30 -7.46 6.95 -9.62
CA LYS A 30 -7.13 5.55 -9.33
C LYS A 30 -6.22 5.47 -8.09
N GLN A 31 -5.22 6.34 -7.99
CA GLN A 31 -4.35 6.41 -6.83
C GLN A 31 -5.11 6.74 -5.53
N ARG A 32 -6.06 7.68 -5.56
CA ARG A 32 -6.93 7.96 -4.39
C ARG A 32 -7.75 6.75 -3.95
N LYS A 33 -8.22 5.93 -4.90
CA LYS A 33 -8.92 4.68 -4.57
C LYS A 33 -7.97 3.71 -3.85
N VAL A 34 -6.72 3.60 -4.30
CA VAL A 34 -5.70 2.76 -3.66
C VAL A 34 -5.34 3.26 -2.26
N GLU A 35 -5.12 4.57 -2.09
CA GLU A 35 -4.89 5.20 -0.78
C GLU A 35 -6.04 4.93 0.18
N ALA A 36 -7.29 5.04 -0.29
CA ALA A 36 -8.46 4.74 0.53
C ALA A 36 -8.47 3.28 1.03
N LEU A 37 -8.05 2.31 0.19
CA LEU A 37 -7.91 0.92 0.62
C LEU A 37 -6.87 0.76 1.73
N TYR A 38 -5.71 1.42 1.58
CA TYR A 38 -4.60 1.32 2.53
C TYR A 38 -4.88 2.01 3.87
N TYR A 39 -5.42 3.23 3.85
CA TYR A 39 -5.64 4.00 5.07
C TYR A 39 -6.90 3.57 5.83
N ALA A 40 -7.96 3.11 5.14
CA ALA A 40 -9.15 2.60 5.82
C ALA A 40 -8.83 1.40 6.72
N GLU A 41 -7.94 0.52 6.26
CA GLU A 41 -7.44 -0.65 6.97
C GLU A 41 -6.67 -0.29 8.26
N GLN A 42 -5.96 0.84 8.29
CA GLN A 42 -5.28 1.33 9.50
C GLN A 42 -6.22 1.97 10.51
N THR A 43 -7.31 2.60 10.04
CA THR A 43 -8.30 3.28 10.90
C THR A 43 -9.36 2.36 11.49
N ALA A 44 -9.37 1.07 11.13
CA ALA A 44 -10.26 0.08 11.71
C ALA A 44 -9.85 -0.19 13.17
N GLU A 45 -10.26 0.71 14.08
CA GLU A 45 -10.06 0.50 15.52
C GLU A 45 -10.67 -0.84 15.95
N PRO A 46 -10.01 -1.57 16.87
CA PRO A 46 -10.67 -2.66 17.57
C PRO A 46 -11.81 -2.04 18.40
N LEU A 47 -13.05 -2.27 17.99
CA LEU A 47 -14.21 -1.99 18.82
C LEU A 47 -13.98 -2.68 20.18
N LEU A 48 -13.70 -1.88 21.20
CA LEU A 48 -13.66 -2.33 22.58
C LEU A 48 -15.07 -2.78 22.98
N GLU A 49 -15.35 -4.07 22.81
CA GLU A 49 -16.53 -4.71 23.38
C GLU A 49 -16.28 -4.91 24.87
N GLY A 50 -16.61 -3.89 25.67
CA GLY A 50 -16.33 -3.89 27.09
C GLY A 50 -17.06 -2.79 27.85
N ALA A 51 -18.35 -2.58 27.56
CA ALA A 51 -19.23 -1.80 28.44
C ALA A 51 -19.97 -2.74 29.40
N ASP A 52 -19.45 -2.75 30.61
CA ASP A 52 -19.93 -3.29 31.87
C ASP A 52 -21.47 -3.38 32.02
N ARG A 53 -21.98 -4.59 32.28
CA ARG A 53 -23.22 -4.82 33.04
C ARG A 53 -23.07 -6.06 33.93
N ASN A 54 -22.17 -5.99 34.91
CA ASN A 54 -22.35 -6.72 36.16
C ASN A 54 -23.31 -5.96 37.06
N ALA A 55 -24.60 -6.17 36.85
CA ALA A 55 -25.61 -6.00 37.89
C ALA A 55 -26.29 -7.35 38.11
N GLU A 56 -26.22 -7.81 39.37
CA GLU A 56 -27.03 -8.90 39.94
C GLU A 56 -26.68 -10.33 39.54
N SER A 57 -25.70 -10.92 40.23
CA SER A 57 -25.91 -12.13 41.05
C SER A 57 -24.60 -12.56 41.73
N ARG A 58 -24.41 -12.14 42.98
CA ARG A 58 -23.41 -12.73 43.89
C ARG A 58 -24.05 -12.99 45.25
N LYS A 59 -24.87 -14.03 45.29
CA LYS A 59 -24.97 -15.01 46.39
C LYS A 59 -25.14 -16.33 45.63
N GLN A 60 -24.18 -17.25 45.58
CA GLN A 60 -23.83 -18.12 46.68
C GLN A 60 -22.57 -18.92 46.29
N SER A 61 -21.59 -18.92 47.18
CA SER A 61 -20.42 -19.79 47.16
C SER A 61 -20.79 -21.21 47.63
N THR A 62 -20.46 -22.26 46.85
CA THR A 62 -20.02 -23.56 47.40
C THR A 62 -19.49 -24.53 46.33
N GLN A 63 -18.20 -24.89 46.49
CA GLN A 63 -17.63 -26.25 46.54
C GLN A 63 -17.42 -27.17 45.31
N ASN A 64 -16.24 -27.84 45.38
CA ASN A 64 -15.76 -29.11 44.78
C ASN A 64 -15.06 -29.00 43.42
N GLN A 65 -13.73 -29.14 43.30
CA GLN A 65 -12.78 -30.22 43.67
C GLN A 65 -12.73 -31.39 42.67
N ALA A 66 -11.59 -31.43 41.98
CA ALA A 66 -10.82 -32.57 41.46
C ALA A 66 -11.31 -33.39 40.25
N ASP A 67 -10.30 -33.69 39.41
CA ASP A 67 -9.99 -35.00 38.82
C ASP A 67 -10.16 -35.17 37.30
N ARG A 68 -9.04 -35.14 36.55
CA ARG A 68 -8.51 -36.31 35.79
C ARG A 68 -7.37 -35.93 34.85
N ARG A 69 -6.27 -36.69 34.94
CA ARG A 69 -5.30 -36.90 33.84
C ARG A 69 -5.87 -37.92 32.87
N VAL A 70 -5.80 -37.65 31.57
CA VAL A 70 -5.76 -38.68 30.51
C VAL A 70 -4.71 -38.24 29.48
N VAL A 71 -3.70 -39.11 29.29
CA VAL A 71 -2.81 -39.10 28.14
C VAL A 71 -3.48 -39.96 27.06
N SER A 72 -3.65 -39.43 25.84
CA SER A 72 -3.66 -40.24 24.62
C SER A 72 -3.49 -39.35 23.39
N SER A 73 -2.63 -39.83 22.50
CA SER A 73 -2.43 -39.41 21.12
C SER A 73 -3.72 -39.37 20.31
N ASP A 74 -3.89 -38.32 19.50
CA ASP A 74 -4.18 -38.43 18.06
C ASP A 74 -4.28 -37.04 17.43
N THR A 75 -3.94 -36.98 16.14
CA THR A 75 -4.09 -35.86 15.20
C THR A 75 -5.26 -34.92 15.51
N GLY A 76 -4.95 -33.64 15.76
CA GLY A 76 -5.95 -32.61 16.00
C GLY A 76 -5.47 -31.25 15.54
N ILE A 77 -6.07 -30.77 14.45
CA ILE A 77 -6.03 -29.37 14.03
C ILE A 77 -6.44 -28.52 15.24
N LEU A 78 -5.49 -27.79 15.82
CA LEU A 78 -5.80 -26.80 16.83
C LEU A 78 -6.28 -25.55 16.11
N VAL A 79 -7.58 -25.51 15.82
CA VAL A 79 -8.31 -24.25 15.59
C VAL A 79 -8.29 -23.51 16.93
N GLY A 80 -7.26 -22.68 17.11
CA GLY A 80 -7.12 -21.75 18.22
C GLY A 80 -8.28 -20.77 18.20
N ARG A 81 -9.22 -20.99 19.10
CA ARG A 81 -10.35 -20.13 19.45
C ARG A 81 -9.80 -18.91 20.19
N ASN A 82 -9.16 -18.01 19.45
CA ASN A 82 -8.87 -16.61 19.75
C ASN A 82 -8.45 -15.98 18.42
N GLY A 83 -9.45 -15.62 17.61
CA GLY A 83 -9.22 -14.97 16.33
C GLY A 83 -8.68 -13.57 16.55
N THR A 84 -7.37 -13.45 16.76
CA THR A 84 -6.64 -12.26 16.34
C THR A 84 -6.84 -12.19 14.84
N ARG A 85 -7.77 -11.36 14.38
CA ARG A 85 -7.81 -10.94 12.99
C ARG A 85 -6.50 -10.17 12.79
N THR A 86 -5.47 -10.86 12.32
CA THR A 86 -4.17 -10.27 11.98
C THR A 86 -4.46 -9.33 10.82
N HIS A 87 -4.73 -8.07 11.14
CA HIS A 87 -5.05 -7.06 10.16
C HIS A 87 -3.70 -6.57 9.63
N SER A 88 -3.08 -7.33 8.72
CA SER A 88 -1.90 -6.82 8.03
C SER A 88 -2.33 -5.55 7.33
N SER A 89 -1.61 -4.44 7.51
CA SER A 89 -1.90 -3.12 6.91
C SER A 89 -2.08 -3.14 5.38
N LEU A 90 -1.76 -4.26 4.72
CA LEU A 90 -1.83 -4.48 3.28
C LEU A 90 -2.96 -5.45 2.85
N GLY A 91 -3.83 -5.89 3.75
CA GLY A 91 -4.83 -6.93 3.48
C GLY A 91 -5.84 -6.56 2.40
N ALA A 92 -6.38 -5.35 2.43
CA ALA A 92 -7.29 -4.80 1.42
C ALA A 92 -6.58 -4.62 0.07
N LEU A 93 -5.34 -4.14 0.09
CA LEU A 93 -4.53 -4.00 -1.12
C LEU A 93 -4.24 -5.34 -1.77
N LYS A 94 -3.84 -6.36 -1.00
CA LYS A 94 -3.58 -7.72 -1.49
C LYS A 94 -4.83 -8.39 -2.08
N LYS A 95 -6.03 -8.03 -1.60
CA LYS A 95 -7.30 -8.52 -2.18
C LYS A 95 -7.55 -7.91 -3.55
N GLU A 96 -7.25 -6.63 -3.73
CA GLU A 96 -7.43 -5.93 -5.00
C GLU A 96 -6.31 -6.29 -6.01
N ASN A 97 -5.05 -6.33 -5.55
CA ASN A 97 -3.91 -6.77 -6.33
C ASN A 97 -3.02 -7.72 -5.49
N PRO A 98 -3.04 -9.04 -5.77
CA PRO A 98 -2.23 -10.04 -5.08
C PRO A 98 -0.72 -9.83 -5.14
N ASP A 99 -0.23 -9.08 -6.13
CA ASP A 99 1.20 -8.78 -6.28
C ASP A 99 1.68 -7.70 -5.29
N THR A 100 0.79 -7.12 -4.48
CA THR A 100 1.17 -6.14 -3.43
C THR A 100 2.13 -6.76 -2.42
N VAL A 101 3.29 -6.12 -2.23
CA VAL A 101 4.32 -6.55 -1.27
C VAL A 101 4.65 -5.51 -0.20
N ALA A 102 4.42 -4.23 -0.47
CA ALA A 102 4.64 -3.17 0.50
C ALA A 102 3.86 -1.89 0.16
N TRP A 103 3.97 -0.90 1.05
CA TRP A 103 3.61 0.49 0.82
C TRP A 103 4.84 1.37 1.05
N LEU A 104 5.15 2.28 0.12
CA LEU A 104 6.29 3.19 0.21
C LEU A 104 5.78 4.61 0.37
N SER A 105 6.23 5.28 1.43
CA SER A 105 5.93 6.69 1.65
C SER A 105 7.13 7.51 2.08
N VAL A 106 7.17 8.77 1.64
CA VAL A 106 8.17 9.77 2.06
C VAL A 106 7.41 11.02 2.49
N PRO A 107 7.30 11.27 3.82
CA PRO A 107 6.56 12.42 4.34
C PRO A 107 7.03 13.73 3.72
N GLY A 108 6.09 14.63 3.38
CA GLY A 108 6.42 15.91 2.76
C GLY A 108 6.66 15.86 1.25
N THR A 109 6.51 14.69 0.62
CA THR A 109 6.62 14.51 -0.84
C THR A 109 5.37 13.83 -1.41
N PRO A 110 5.17 13.83 -2.74
CA PRO A 110 4.11 13.06 -3.38
C PRO A 110 4.30 11.53 -3.33
N ILE A 111 5.43 11.02 -2.82
CA ILE A 111 5.68 9.57 -2.75
C ILE A 111 4.83 8.98 -1.62
N ASP A 112 3.72 8.37 -2.01
CA ASP A 112 2.81 7.62 -1.14
C ASP A 112 2.07 6.55 -1.97
N TYR A 113 2.74 5.44 -2.25
CA TYR A 113 2.32 4.49 -3.30
C TYR A 113 2.40 3.03 -2.83
N PRO A 114 1.53 2.15 -3.37
CA PRO A 114 1.72 0.71 -3.23
C PRO A 114 2.99 0.27 -3.97
N VAL A 115 3.63 -0.77 -3.46
CA VAL A 115 4.74 -1.46 -4.11
C VAL A 115 4.30 -2.88 -4.43
N VAL A 116 4.37 -3.24 -5.71
CA VAL A 116 3.99 -4.56 -6.22
C VAL A 116 5.20 -5.36 -6.66
N GLN A 117 5.10 -6.68 -6.68
CA GLN A 117 6.14 -7.57 -7.16
C GLN A 117 5.87 -7.97 -8.60
N CYS A 118 6.81 -7.67 -9.49
CA CYS A 118 6.67 -7.98 -10.91
C CYS A 118 7.47 -9.24 -11.27
N LYS A 119 6.76 -10.30 -11.67
CA LYS A 119 7.38 -11.55 -12.15
C LYS A 119 7.93 -11.42 -13.58
N ASP A 120 7.33 -10.55 -14.39
CA ASP A 120 7.81 -10.18 -15.73
C ASP A 120 8.68 -8.92 -15.62
N VAL A 121 9.59 -8.69 -16.57
CA VAL A 121 10.69 -7.72 -16.41
C VAL A 121 10.22 -6.25 -16.36
N ALA A 122 8.94 -5.97 -16.65
CA ALA A 122 8.46 -4.61 -16.90
C ALA A 122 6.92 -4.38 -16.86
N PHE A 123 6.07 -5.34 -16.49
CA PHE A 123 4.61 -5.18 -16.64
C PHE A 123 4.06 -3.89 -16.00
N TYR A 124 4.51 -3.55 -14.80
CA TYR A 124 4.07 -2.35 -14.08
C TYR A 124 4.73 -1.04 -14.55
N LEU A 125 5.58 -1.06 -15.58
CA LEU A 125 6.02 0.18 -16.24
C LEU A 125 4.89 0.84 -17.02
N ASN A 126 3.90 0.10 -17.49
CA ASN A 126 2.80 0.65 -18.27
C ASN A 126 1.43 0.17 -17.79
N HIS A 127 1.36 -0.37 -16.57
CA HIS A 127 0.12 -0.76 -15.90
C HIS A 127 0.10 -0.23 -14.47
N ASN A 128 -1.07 0.26 -14.04
CA ASN A 128 -1.28 0.73 -12.68
C ASN A 128 -1.55 -0.43 -11.71
N PHE A 129 -1.85 -0.08 -10.45
CA PHE A 129 -2.18 -1.03 -9.39
C PHE A 129 -3.34 -1.97 -9.74
N PHE A 130 -4.32 -1.53 -10.53
CA PHE A 130 -5.49 -2.32 -10.94
C PHE A 130 -5.23 -3.18 -12.19
N LEU A 131 -3.96 -3.31 -12.63
CA LEU A 131 -3.55 -4.05 -13.83
C LEU A 131 -4.07 -3.43 -15.15
N GLU A 132 -4.46 -2.15 -15.11
CA GLU A 132 -4.95 -1.43 -16.30
C GLU A 132 -3.83 -0.60 -16.94
N PRO A 133 -3.83 -0.40 -18.27
CA PRO A 133 -2.84 0.43 -18.94
C PRO A 133 -2.80 1.86 -18.37
N ASP A 134 -1.60 2.32 -18.01
CA ASP A 134 -1.36 3.63 -17.43
C ASP A 134 0.10 4.07 -17.70
N ALA A 135 0.31 5.30 -18.14
CA ALA A 135 1.68 5.81 -18.37
C ALA A 135 2.46 6.06 -17.09
N TYR A 136 1.76 6.31 -15.98
CA TYR A 136 2.40 6.51 -14.68
C TYR A 136 2.82 5.19 -14.06
N GLY A 137 2.23 4.07 -14.50
CA GLY A 137 2.55 2.73 -14.03
C GLY A 137 2.24 2.52 -12.55
N CYS A 138 3.02 1.66 -11.90
CA CYS A 138 2.99 1.39 -10.47
C CYS A 138 4.42 1.23 -9.95
N LEU A 139 4.67 1.50 -8.66
CA LEU A 139 5.98 1.19 -8.08
C LEU A 139 6.14 -0.32 -7.96
N PHE A 140 7.28 -0.86 -8.37
CA PHE A 140 7.47 -2.31 -8.36
C PHE A 140 8.88 -2.75 -7.98
N VAL A 141 8.98 -3.94 -7.41
CA VAL A 141 10.23 -4.69 -7.28
C VAL A 141 10.29 -5.76 -8.36
N LYS A 142 11.49 -6.00 -8.91
CA LYS A 142 11.70 -7.07 -9.91
C LYS A 142 11.90 -8.41 -9.21
N GLU A 143 11.58 -9.48 -9.95
CA GLU A 143 11.83 -10.86 -9.55
C GLU A 143 11.15 -11.21 -8.23
N GLN A 144 11.72 -12.16 -7.48
CA GLN A 144 11.27 -12.54 -6.15
C GLN A 144 12.12 -11.86 -5.09
N ALA A 145 11.90 -10.55 -4.94
CA ALA A 145 12.57 -9.75 -3.92
C ALA A 145 12.08 -10.12 -2.51
N ASP A 146 13.03 -10.36 -1.61
CA ASP A 146 12.75 -10.66 -0.22
C ASP A 146 12.74 -9.38 0.63
N LEU A 147 11.55 -8.79 0.78
CA LEU A 147 11.28 -7.65 1.68
C LEU A 147 11.04 -8.13 3.13
N GLN A 148 10.94 -9.45 3.31
CA GLN A 148 10.85 -10.31 4.50
C GLN A 148 12.06 -10.27 5.44
N THR A 149 13.24 -10.37 4.86
CA THR A 149 14.44 -10.67 5.64
C THR A 149 15.27 -9.41 5.86
N PRO A 150 15.55 -9.00 7.12
CA PRO A 150 16.46 -7.90 7.38
C PRO A 150 17.84 -8.15 6.76
N GLY A 151 18.44 -7.11 6.17
CA GLY A 151 19.77 -7.20 5.58
C GLY A 151 19.81 -7.66 4.12
N THR A 152 18.65 -7.95 3.51
CA THR A 152 18.56 -8.11 2.05
C THR A 152 18.66 -6.76 1.35
N ASN A 153 19.08 -6.78 0.09
CA ASN A 153 19.06 -5.62 -0.78
C ASN A 153 18.04 -5.85 -1.91
N PHE A 154 17.17 -4.88 -2.14
CA PHE A 154 16.21 -4.88 -3.23
C PHE A 154 16.07 -3.48 -3.81
N VAL A 155 15.57 -3.40 -5.03
CA VAL A 155 15.39 -2.14 -5.75
C VAL A 155 13.91 -1.98 -6.09
N ILE A 156 13.34 -0.86 -5.66
CA ILE A 156 12.02 -0.42 -6.08
C ILE A 156 12.20 0.49 -7.29
N TYR A 157 11.45 0.21 -8.35
CA TYR A 157 11.43 0.95 -9.60
C TYR A 157 10.14 1.77 -9.70
N GLY A 158 10.22 2.90 -10.39
CA GLY A 158 9.10 3.80 -10.63
C GLY A 158 9.47 4.88 -11.63
N HIS A 159 8.49 5.49 -12.28
CA HIS A 159 8.73 6.52 -13.29
C HIS A 159 9.20 7.83 -12.69
N ASN A 160 10.14 8.49 -13.38
CA ASN A 160 10.55 9.86 -13.09
C ASN A 160 9.64 10.84 -13.84
N MET A 161 8.48 11.16 -13.24
CA MET A 161 7.46 12.00 -13.87
C MET A 161 7.78 13.49 -13.73
N ARG A 162 7.51 14.26 -14.79
CA ARG A 162 7.78 15.72 -14.83
C ARG A 162 6.90 16.53 -13.89
N ASP A 163 5.72 16.02 -13.55
CA ASP A 163 4.80 16.64 -12.61
C ASP A 163 5.16 16.34 -11.13
N GLY A 164 6.23 15.58 -10.89
CA GLY A 164 6.72 15.24 -9.55
C GLY A 164 6.05 14.01 -8.91
N SER A 165 5.03 13.44 -9.56
CA SER A 165 4.40 12.18 -9.14
C SER A 165 5.35 10.99 -9.28
N MET A 166 4.94 9.82 -8.76
CA MET A 166 5.74 8.60 -8.76
C MET A 166 7.13 8.88 -8.15
N PHE A 167 8.21 8.65 -8.89
CA PHE A 167 9.59 8.98 -8.46
C PHE A 167 10.11 10.30 -9.02
N GLY A 168 9.26 11.14 -9.62
CA GLY A 168 9.62 12.46 -10.12
C GLY A 168 10.25 13.36 -9.06
N SER A 169 9.74 13.30 -7.83
CA SER A 169 10.27 14.08 -6.70
C SER A 169 11.65 13.62 -6.19
N LEU A 170 12.14 12.44 -6.59
CA LEU A 170 13.44 11.94 -6.13
C LEU A 170 14.61 12.79 -6.62
N ILE A 171 14.47 13.52 -7.73
CA ILE A 171 15.49 14.47 -8.21
C ILE A 171 15.79 15.55 -7.16
N GLY A 172 14.84 15.83 -6.26
CA GLY A 172 15.03 16.76 -5.16
C GLY A 172 16.15 16.35 -4.20
N TYR A 173 16.47 15.06 -4.07
CA TYR A 173 17.51 14.57 -3.16
C TYR A 173 18.94 15.00 -3.53
N GLU A 174 19.17 15.50 -4.76
CA GLU A 174 20.43 16.15 -5.12
C GLU A 174 20.63 17.47 -4.34
N ASN A 175 19.53 18.11 -3.91
CA ASN A 175 19.57 19.32 -3.11
C ASN A 175 19.65 18.99 -1.61
N ARG A 176 20.65 19.55 -0.93
CA ARG A 176 20.86 19.33 0.51
C ARG A 176 19.65 19.72 1.37
N HIS A 177 18.99 20.84 1.11
CA HIS A 177 17.85 21.27 1.92
C HIS A 177 16.67 20.29 1.80
N PHE A 178 16.39 19.81 0.59
CA PHE A 178 15.36 18.80 0.37
C PHE A 178 15.71 17.49 1.09
N TYR A 179 16.95 17.00 0.95
CA TYR A 179 17.41 15.81 1.69
C TYR A 179 17.24 15.97 3.20
N GLU A 180 17.67 17.10 3.77
CA GLU A 180 17.61 17.33 5.22
C GLU A 180 16.18 17.29 5.76
N ASN A 181 15.19 17.75 4.99
CA ASN A 181 13.78 17.73 5.38
C ASN A 181 13.08 16.39 5.12
N HIS A 182 13.63 15.53 4.25
CA HIS A 182 12.99 14.28 3.81
C HIS A 182 13.87 13.03 4.01
N LYS A 183 14.76 13.02 5.03
CA LYS A 183 15.71 11.90 5.25
C LYS A 183 15.07 10.53 5.50
N ARG A 184 13.82 10.52 5.96
CA ARG A 184 13.13 9.31 6.41
C ARG A 184 12.19 8.82 5.32
N ILE A 185 12.47 7.61 4.85
CA ILE A 185 11.62 6.85 3.94
C ILE A 185 10.96 5.74 4.75
N ARG A 186 9.63 5.59 4.63
CA ARG A 186 8.87 4.51 5.27
C ARG A 186 8.54 3.45 4.23
N LEU A 187 8.89 2.21 4.53
CA LEU A 187 8.43 1.04 3.80
C LEU A 187 7.62 0.17 4.77
N ASP A 188 6.32 0.03 4.52
CA ASP A 188 5.43 -0.84 5.26
C ASP A 188 5.27 -2.16 4.52
N THR A 189 5.78 -3.25 5.09
CA THR A 189 5.71 -4.58 4.47
C THR A 189 4.58 -5.45 5.04
N GLY A 190 3.67 -4.86 5.83
CA GLY A 190 2.56 -5.55 6.46
C GLY A 190 2.97 -6.47 7.61
N ARG A 191 4.16 -6.28 8.20
CA ARG A 191 4.65 -7.02 9.36
C ARG A 191 4.24 -6.34 10.67
N GLU A 192 3.87 -7.18 11.64
CA GLU A 192 3.79 -6.82 13.07
C GLU A 192 5.18 -6.76 13.70
#